data_AF-A0A7S0MVZ2-F1
#
_entry.id   AF-A0A7S0MVZ2-F1
#
_cell.length_a   1.000
_cell.length_b   1.000
_cell.length_c   1.000
_cell.angle_alpha   90.00
_cell.angle_beta   90.00
_cell.angle_gamma   90.00
#
_symmetry.space_group_name_H-M   'P 1'
#
loop_
_entity.id
_entity.type
_entity.pdbx_description
1 polymer ?
#
loop_
_entity_poly.entity_id
_entity_poly.type
_entity_poly.pdbx_seq_one_letter_code
_entity_poly.pdbx_strand_id
1 'polypeptide(L)'
;LYDAIAGLTRLRLDPACAALRVGSQILLYNTNHELVFARTAGHVPAAIVAVNSSPEHVHIEVSLAPAGARPGQRLRGVWGDGADSGHVPDNLVVRIHLPPNTGR
;
A
#
# COMPACT_ATOMS: atom_id res chain seq x y z
N LEU A 1 17.53 11.15 1.49
CA LEU A 1 16.69 11.46 0.31
C LEU A 1 17.12 10.67 -0.92
N TYR A 2 18.39 10.74 -1.35
CA TYR A 2 18.90 9.98 -2.50
C TYR A 2 18.64 8.46 -2.41
N ASP A 3 18.84 7.86 -1.23
CA ASP A 3 18.58 6.42 -1.04
C ASP A 3 17.09 6.06 -1.11
N ALA A 4 16.22 6.97 -0.67
CA ALA A 4 14.76 6.77 -0.75
C ALA A 4 14.28 6.82 -2.19
N ILE A 5 14.77 7.78 -2.99
CA ILE A 5 14.44 7.87 -4.42
C ILE A 5 14.94 6.62 -5.16
N ALA A 6 16.20 6.22 -4.94
CA ALA A 6 16.73 4.99 -5.53
C ALA A 6 15.94 3.74 -5.11
N GLY A 7 15.51 3.67 -3.84
CA GLY A 7 14.64 2.61 -3.33
C GLY A 7 13.28 2.56 -4.03
N LEU A 8 12.61 3.71 -4.15
CA LEU A 8 11.33 3.86 -4.86
C LEU A 8 11.46 3.49 -6.35
N THR A 9 12.55 3.90 -6.99
CA THR A 9 12.82 3.52 -8.39
C THR A 9 13.01 2.02 -8.54
N ARG A 10 13.82 1.39 -7.67
CA ARG A 10 14.00 -0.08 -7.68
C ARG A 10 12.67 -0.81 -7.46
N LEU A 11 11.87 -0.36 -6.50
CA LEU A 11 10.54 -0.92 -6.24
C LEU A 11 9.64 -0.81 -7.47
N ARG A 12 9.56 0.37 -8.08
CA ARG A 12 8.75 0.58 -9.30
C ARG A 12 9.24 -0.29 -10.46
N LEU A 13 10.51 -0.65 -10.50
CA LEU A 13 11.11 -1.50 -11.54
C LEU A 13 10.98 -3.01 -11.23
N ASP A 14 10.73 -3.41 -9.98
CA ASP A 14 10.53 -4.81 -9.58
C ASP A 14 9.35 -5.44 -10.35
N PRO A 15 9.55 -6.59 -11.04
CA PRO A 15 8.48 -7.33 -11.69
C PRO A 15 7.33 -7.73 -10.74
N ALA A 16 7.63 -8.00 -9.47
CA ALA A 16 6.62 -8.31 -8.45
C ALA A 16 5.70 -7.12 -8.14
N CYS A 17 6.13 -5.90 -8.48
CA CYS A 17 5.38 -4.66 -8.31
C CYS A 17 5.01 -4.01 -9.65
N ALA A 18 4.90 -4.79 -10.73
CA ALA A 18 4.62 -4.25 -12.06
C ALA A 18 3.30 -3.44 -12.13
N ALA A 19 2.36 -3.68 -11.22
CA ALA A 19 1.12 -2.90 -11.09
C ALA A 19 1.39 -1.40 -10.85
N LEU A 20 2.52 -1.02 -10.23
CA LEU A 20 2.92 0.38 -10.06
C LEU A 20 3.19 1.11 -11.38
N ARG A 21 3.55 0.36 -12.45
CA ARG A 21 3.82 0.91 -13.78
C ARG A 21 2.58 0.90 -14.66
N VAL A 22 1.92 -0.24 -14.76
CA VAL A 22 0.87 -0.50 -15.76
C VAL A 22 -0.54 -0.57 -15.19
N GLY A 23 -0.69 -0.57 -13.87
CA GLY A 23 -1.97 -0.81 -13.22
C GLY A 23 -2.87 0.42 -13.15
N SER A 24 -4.17 0.17 -13.12
CA SER A 24 -5.19 1.17 -12.81
C SER A 24 -5.12 1.57 -11.34
N GLN A 25 -5.51 2.81 -11.03
CA GLN A 25 -5.61 3.29 -9.66
C GLN A 25 -7.02 3.09 -9.13
N ILE A 26 -7.13 2.57 -7.91
CA ILE A 26 -8.39 2.43 -7.18
C ILE A 26 -8.22 3.15 -5.85
N LEU A 27 -9.03 4.19 -5.62
CA LEU A 27 -9.05 4.90 -4.35
C LEU A 27 -9.69 4.02 -3.28
N LEU A 28 -9.01 3.85 -2.15
CA LEU A 28 -9.52 3.02 -1.04
C LEU A 28 -9.86 3.87 0.19
N TYR A 29 -9.10 4.93 0.43
CA TYR A 29 -9.31 5.86 1.54
C TYR A 29 -8.74 7.25 1.18
N ASN A 30 -9.43 8.31 1.60
CA ASN A 30 -8.96 9.68 1.39
C ASN A 30 -9.50 10.62 2.47
N THR A 31 -8.63 11.47 3.00
CA THR A 31 -8.95 12.61 3.88
C THR A 31 -8.16 13.83 3.40
N ASN A 32 -8.08 14.88 4.22
CA ASN A 32 -7.23 16.04 3.95
C ASN A 32 -5.73 15.71 4.03
N HIS A 33 -5.35 14.70 4.81
CA HIS A 33 -3.94 14.41 5.13
C HIS A 33 -3.48 13.02 4.72
N GLU A 34 -4.41 12.07 4.58
CA GLU A 34 -4.11 10.68 4.28
C GLU A 34 -4.74 10.25 2.96
N LEU A 35 -4.00 9.47 2.20
CA LEU A 35 -4.45 8.88 0.95
C LEU A 35 -4.01 7.43 0.87
N VAL A 36 -4.96 6.52 0.64
CA VAL A 36 -4.68 5.11 0.38
C VAL A 36 -5.31 4.71 -0.95
N PHE A 37 -4.51 4.14 -1.83
CA PHE A 37 -4.97 3.62 -3.12
C PHE A 37 -4.29 2.31 -3.48
N ALA A 38 -4.98 1.49 -4.25
CA ALA A 38 -4.40 0.33 -4.88
C ALA A 38 -3.98 0.64 -6.31
N ARG A 39 -2.89 0.04 -6.75
CA ARG A 39 -2.55 -0.16 -8.15
C ARG A 39 -2.80 -1.61 -8.51
N THR A 40 -3.69 -1.85 -9.47
CA THR A 40 -4.15 -3.19 -9.84
C THR A 40 -3.95 -3.44 -11.34
N ALA A 41 -3.55 -4.65 -11.71
CA ALA A 41 -3.35 -5.01 -13.11
C ALA A 41 -3.61 -6.50 -13.32
N GLY A 42 -4.89 -6.89 -13.44
CA GLY A 42 -5.32 -8.25 -13.83
C GLY A 42 -4.60 -9.39 -13.10
N HIS A 43 -3.54 -9.91 -13.72
CA HIS A 43 -2.75 -11.06 -13.23
C HIS A 43 -1.54 -10.69 -12.36
N VAL A 44 -1.26 -9.40 -12.18
CA VAL A 44 -0.15 -8.90 -11.36
C VAL A 44 -0.62 -8.65 -9.93
N PRO A 45 0.18 -8.99 -8.90
CA PRO A 45 -0.10 -8.60 -7.53
C PRO A 45 -0.44 -7.11 -7.42
N ALA A 46 -1.54 -6.80 -6.74
CA ALA A 46 -1.91 -5.43 -6.44
C ALA A 46 -0.85 -4.80 -5.51
N ALA A 47 -0.54 -3.53 -5.74
CA ALA A 47 0.28 -2.74 -4.83
C ALA A 47 -0.63 -1.76 -4.08
N ILE A 48 -0.62 -1.82 -2.75
CA ILE A 48 -1.32 -0.84 -1.91
C ILE A 48 -0.31 0.24 -1.56
N VAL A 49 -0.68 1.49 -1.81
CA VAL A 49 0.12 2.66 -1.49
C VAL A 49 -0.65 3.50 -0.49
N ALA A 50 0.00 3.87 0.60
CA ALA A 50 -0.58 4.69 1.65
C ALA A 50 0.35 5.86 1.95
N VAL A 51 -0.17 7.07 2.05
CA VAL A 51 0.61 8.27 2.38
C VAL A 51 -0.07 9.08 3.47
N ASN A 52 0.74 9.66 4.34
CA ASN A 52 0.33 10.53 5.43
C ASN A 52 1.14 11.84 5.35
N SER A 53 0.44 12.96 5.23
CA SER A 53 0.99 14.32 5.24
C SER A 53 0.74 15.07 6.54
N SER A 54 0.12 14.42 7.52
CA SER A 54 -0.03 14.92 8.89
C SER A 54 1.30 14.81 9.65
N PRO A 55 1.57 15.73 10.60
CA PRO A 55 2.65 15.57 11.58
C PRO A 55 2.34 14.49 12.63
N GLU A 56 1.16 13.90 12.62
CA GLU A 56 0.73 12.86 13.57
C GLU A 56 0.86 11.45 12.99
N HIS A 57 1.09 10.46 13.87
CA HIS A 57 1.00 9.05 13.49
C HIS A 57 -0.48 8.66 13.43
N VAL A 58 -0.89 8.03 12.33
CA VAL A 58 -2.28 7.61 12.12
C VAL A 58 -2.39 6.12 11.81
N HIS A 59 -3.54 5.55 12.16
CA HIS A 59 -3.91 4.19 11.80
C HIS A 59 -5.14 4.23 10.89
N ILE A 60 -5.03 3.65 9.71
CA ILE A 60 -6.14 3.62 8.75
C ILE A 60 -6.62 2.19 8.60
N GLU A 61 -7.92 1.97 8.76
CA GLU A 61 -8.57 0.73 8.41
C GLU A 61 -9.16 0.85 7.02
N VAL A 62 -8.76 -0.05 6.12
CA VAL A 62 -9.15 0.03 4.71
C VAL A 62 -9.56 -1.33 4.19
N SER A 63 -10.67 -1.37 3.46
CA SER A 63 -11.11 -2.58 2.75
C SER A 63 -10.29 -2.76 1.48
N LEU A 64 -9.70 -3.94 1.32
CA LEU A 64 -8.97 -4.33 0.10
C LEU A 64 -9.88 -5.02 -0.93
N ALA A 65 -11.16 -5.19 -0.64
CA ALA A 65 -12.13 -5.79 -1.56
C ALA A 65 -12.15 -5.08 -2.94
N PRO A 66 -12.14 -3.73 -3.04
CA PRO A 66 -12.12 -3.04 -4.33
C PRO A 66 -10.85 -3.34 -5.15
N ALA A 67 -9.76 -3.71 -4.48
CA ALA A 67 -8.50 -4.09 -5.12
C ALA A 67 -8.47 -5.56 -5.59
N GLY A 68 -9.55 -6.32 -5.38
CA GLY A 68 -9.64 -7.73 -5.75
C GLY A 68 -8.86 -8.67 -4.83
N ALA A 69 -8.52 -8.22 -3.62
CA ALA A 69 -7.82 -9.04 -2.62
C ALA A 69 -8.71 -10.20 -2.15
N ARG A 70 -8.07 -11.31 -1.76
CA ARG A 70 -8.75 -12.49 -1.22
C ARG A 70 -8.30 -12.76 0.21
N PRO A 71 -9.17 -13.33 1.08
CA PRO A 71 -8.75 -13.79 2.39
C PRO A 71 -7.55 -14.75 2.30
N GLY A 72 -6.62 -14.64 3.25
CA GLY A 72 -5.41 -15.44 3.29
C GLY A 72 -4.34 -15.04 2.28
N GLN A 73 -4.59 -14.07 1.39
CA GLN A 73 -3.57 -13.58 0.47
C GLN A 73 -2.44 -12.91 1.26
N ARG A 74 -1.18 -13.21 0.91
CA ARG A 74 -0.03 -12.63 1.60
C ARG A 74 0.09 -11.13 1.33
N LEU A 75 0.25 -10.35 2.40
CA LEU A 75 0.62 -8.95 2.38
C LEU A 75 2.11 -8.83 2.70
N ARG A 76 2.84 -8.15 1.84
CA ARG A 76 4.26 -7.85 2.02
C ARG A 76 4.42 -6.34 2.09
N GLY A 77 4.78 -5.84 3.27
CA GLY A 77 5.29 -4.48 3.40
C GLY A 77 6.64 -4.36 2.71
N VAL A 78 6.78 -3.34 1.88
CA VAL A 78 8.07 -3.02 1.23
C VAL A 78 8.94 -2.16 2.15
N TRP A 79 8.30 -1.32 2.96
CA TRP A 79 8.96 -0.45 3.94
C TRP A 79 8.35 -0.57 5.33
N GLY A 80 9.22 -0.42 6.33
CA GLY A 80 8.90 -0.47 7.75
C GLY A 80 9.28 -1.77 8.45
N ASP A 81 8.84 -1.86 9.70
CA ASP A 81 9.10 -2.92 10.68
C ASP A 81 8.28 -4.20 10.47
N GLY A 82 7.47 -4.26 9.41
CA GLY A 82 6.63 -5.42 9.12
C GLY A 82 5.30 -5.44 9.88
N ALA A 83 4.95 -4.38 10.64
CA ALA A 83 3.66 -4.28 11.33
C ALA A 83 2.45 -4.38 10.38
N ASP A 84 2.62 -3.98 9.13
CA ASP A 84 1.60 -4.05 8.07
C ASP A 84 1.78 -5.26 7.13
N SER A 85 2.65 -6.21 7.49
CA SER A 85 2.87 -7.46 6.74
C SER A 85 2.09 -8.62 7.37
N GLY A 86 1.70 -9.61 6.56
CA GLY A 86 0.95 -10.76 7.06
C GLY A 86 0.06 -11.36 5.98
N HIS A 87 -1.21 -11.56 6.31
CA HIS A 87 -2.21 -12.05 5.37
C HIS A 87 -3.46 -11.17 5.42
N VAL A 88 -4.15 -11.06 4.30
CA VAL A 88 -5.44 -10.39 4.22
C VAL A 88 -6.44 -11.16 5.10
N PRO A 89 -7.08 -10.51 6.09
CA PRO A 89 -8.04 -11.17 6.96
C PRO A 89 -9.35 -11.50 6.21
N ASP A 90 -10.20 -12.34 6.81
CA ASP A 90 -11.45 -12.80 6.20
C ASP A 90 -12.44 -11.66 5.92
N ASN A 91 -12.42 -10.60 6.73
CA ASN A 91 -13.23 -9.40 6.51
C ASN A 91 -12.65 -8.45 5.45
N LEU A 92 -11.48 -8.76 4.87
CA LEU A 92 -10.76 -7.97 3.88
C LEU A 92 -10.33 -6.57 4.34
N VAL A 93 -10.44 -6.26 5.63
CA VAL A 93 -10.07 -4.96 6.20
C VAL A 93 -8.68 -5.06 6.81
N VAL A 94 -7.76 -4.24 6.32
CA VAL A 94 -6.39 -4.18 6.85
C VAL A 94 -6.17 -2.87 7.58
N ARG A 95 -5.40 -2.93 8.65
CA ARG A 95 -4.92 -1.76 9.37
C ARG A 95 -3.54 -1.37 8.85
N ILE A 96 -3.38 -0.12 8.45
CA ILE A 96 -2.13 0.44 7.95
C ILE A 96 -1.64 1.51 8.93
N HIS A 97 -0.41 1.36 9.41
CA HIS A 97 0.24 2.27 10.34
C HIS A 97 1.05 3.31 9.59
N LEU A 98 0.64 4.58 9.57
CA LEU A 98 1.36 5.61 8.81
C LEU A 98 2.05 6.61 9.74
N PRO A 99 3.41 6.56 9.84
CA PRO A 99 4.17 7.58 10.53
C PRO A 99 3.98 8.99 9.93
N PRO A 100 4.27 10.05 10.71
CA PRO A 100 4.18 11.44 10.25
C PRO A 100 4.95 11.70 8.96
N ASN A 101 4.33 12.39 8.00
CA ASN A 101 4.99 12.82 6.76
C ASN A 101 5.69 11.68 5.98
N THR A 102 5.09 10.50 5.94
CA THR A 102 5.66 9.31 5.27
C THR A 102 4.68 8.65 4.30
N GLY A 103 5.20 7.68 3.53
CA GLY A 103 4.40 6.75 2.75
C GLY A 103 4.86 5.31 2.92
N ARG A 104 3.97 4.38 2.60
CA ARG A 104 4.18 2.93 2.59
C ARG A 104 3.74 2.32 1.27
#